data_AF-A0A258CPS1-F1
#
_entry.id   AF-A0A258CPS1-F1
#
_cell.length_a   1.000
_cell.length_b   1.000
_cell.length_c   1.000
_cell.angle_alpha   90.00
_cell.angle_beta   90.00
_cell.angle_gamma   90.00
#
_symmetry.space_group_name_H-M   'P 1'
#
loop_
_entity.id
_entity.type
_entity.pdbx_description
1 polymer ?
#
loop_
_entity_poly.entity_id
_entity_poly.type
_entity_poly.pdbx_seq_one_letter_code
_entity_poly.pdbx_strand_id
1 'polypeptide(L)'
;MNFHAHYDRIREPIETCLVGSGGFGRSYLAQARKIPLVNARIAVDVTAEAAGRAFSAAGYASADIALCETPAEARAAWEAGRCVAAGRLETVIALPFQLLAEATGSPEAATRHALLAIEARRHVALVSKEADSVVGPGIARLARDAGVVVTPVDGDQPSLLIGLASWAEVLGLEIVAAGKSSEYDFLFDPASGTVTCNGVSAALPDLAQHWLGGDPEAAVATAAARAAVLGRAFPLRAVPDLCEMTLVANALDLRADRADFHAPPARVPELADLFAPASQGGLMSGHRRIDVFHHLRLAEEASFAGGVFIVVTCDNAETWDMLAGKGHVLSHSGGTAMLYL
;
A
#
# COMPACT_ATOMS: atom_id res chain seq x y z
N MET A 1 -16.09 -10.12 5.36
CA MET A 1 -17.15 -9.08 5.45
C MET A 1 -17.78 -8.94 4.08
N ASN A 2 -19.10 -8.85 3.96
CA ASN A 2 -19.75 -8.63 2.65
C ASN A 2 -19.91 -7.11 2.44
N PHE A 3 -19.16 -6.53 1.50
CA PHE A 3 -19.17 -5.09 1.24
C PHE A 3 -20.51 -4.58 0.69
N HIS A 4 -21.29 -5.41 -0.02
CA HIS A 4 -22.64 -5.01 -0.46
C HIS A 4 -23.56 -4.77 0.74
N ALA A 5 -23.48 -5.63 1.76
CA ALA A 5 -24.23 -5.45 3.00
C ALA A 5 -23.67 -4.30 3.84
N HIS A 6 -22.34 -4.08 3.83
CA HIS A 6 -21.73 -2.98 4.59
C HIS A 6 -22.15 -1.60 4.06
N TYR A 7 -22.23 -1.44 2.74
CA TYR A 7 -22.61 -0.17 2.10
C TYR A 7 -24.13 -0.07 1.80
N ASP A 8 -24.93 -1.05 2.25
CA ASP A 8 -26.36 -1.17 1.91
C ASP A 8 -27.22 -0.01 2.41
N ARG A 9 -26.74 0.78 3.39
CA ARG A 9 -27.45 1.93 3.99
C ARG A 9 -27.03 3.26 3.39
N ILE A 10 -25.98 3.32 2.59
CA ILE A 10 -25.53 4.56 1.97
C ILE A 10 -26.48 4.91 0.81
N ARG A 11 -26.95 6.15 0.79
CA ARG A 11 -27.94 6.66 -0.19
C ARG A 11 -27.51 7.95 -0.86
N GLU A 12 -26.69 8.74 -0.19
CA GLU A 12 -26.25 10.04 -0.68
C GLU A 12 -24.93 9.89 -1.44
N PRO A 13 -24.80 10.50 -2.64
CA PRO A 13 -23.53 10.56 -3.34
C PRO A 13 -22.49 11.36 -2.55
N ILE A 14 -21.27 10.87 -2.55
CA ILE A 14 -20.10 11.57 -2.03
C ILE A 14 -19.41 12.27 -3.19
N GLU A 15 -19.33 13.59 -3.10
CA GLU A 15 -18.57 14.42 -4.03
C GLU A 15 -17.11 14.48 -3.58
N THR A 16 -16.19 14.25 -4.52
CA THR A 16 -14.76 14.17 -4.25
C THR A 16 -13.96 15.17 -5.07
N CYS A 17 -12.84 15.61 -4.48
CA CYS A 17 -11.83 16.43 -5.13
C CYS A 17 -10.53 15.64 -5.19
N LEU A 18 -10.03 15.37 -6.40
CA LEU A 18 -8.71 14.78 -6.60
C LEU A 18 -7.65 15.89 -6.69
N VAL A 19 -6.53 15.73 -6.00
CA VAL A 19 -5.33 16.55 -6.20
C VAL A 19 -4.17 15.63 -6.58
N GLY A 20 -3.54 15.90 -7.73
CA GLY A 20 -2.52 15.04 -8.33
C GLY A 20 -3.13 14.07 -9.34
N SER A 21 -2.96 14.36 -10.64
CA SER A 21 -3.54 13.59 -11.74
C SER A 21 -2.54 12.63 -12.41
N GLY A 22 -1.63 12.08 -11.60
CA GLY A 22 -0.68 11.03 -11.97
C GLY A 22 -1.33 9.68 -12.29
N GLY A 23 -0.55 8.60 -12.23
CA GLY A 23 -1.03 7.23 -12.52
C GLY A 23 -2.24 6.84 -11.67
N PHE A 24 -2.15 7.03 -10.35
CA PHE A 24 -3.25 6.79 -9.42
C PHE A 24 -4.46 7.67 -9.73
N GLY A 25 -4.25 9.00 -9.83
CA GLY A 25 -5.34 9.97 -10.03
C GLY A 25 -6.17 9.70 -11.29
N ARG A 26 -5.53 9.38 -12.42
CA ARG A 26 -6.24 9.01 -13.65
C ARG A 26 -7.06 7.74 -13.50
N SER A 27 -6.48 6.71 -12.87
CA SER A 27 -7.18 5.46 -12.60
C SER A 27 -8.38 5.68 -11.67
N TYR A 28 -8.22 6.52 -10.65
CA TYR A 28 -9.31 6.92 -9.76
C TYR A 28 -10.44 7.62 -10.52
N LEU A 29 -10.14 8.65 -11.33
CA LEU A 29 -11.16 9.35 -12.13
C LEU A 29 -11.91 8.40 -13.08
N ALA A 30 -11.20 7.45 -13.70
CA ALA A 30 -11.81 6.46 -14.60
C ALA A 30 -12.72 5.48 -13.85
N GLN A 31 -12.29 5.04 -12.66
CA GLN A 31 -13.03 4.09 -11.84
C GLN A 31 -14.22 4.73 -11.14
N ALA A 32 -14.11 5.98 -10.65
CA ALA A 32 -15.17 6.72 -9.98
C ALA A 32 -16.46 6.80 -10.83
N ARG A 33 -16.34 6.88 -12.16
CA ARG A 33 -17.48 6.83 -13.10
C ARG A 33 -18.33 5.56 -13.01
N LYS A 34 -17.76 4.49 -12.46
CA LYS A 34 -18.38 3.16 -12.34
C LYS A 34 -18.79 2.84 -10.91
N ILE A 35 -18.38 3.64 -9.92
CA ILE A 35 -18.69 3.42 -8.52
C ILE A 35 -20.02 4.13 -8.21
N PRO A 36 -21.07 3.40 -7.78
CA PRO A 36 -22.30 4.03 -7.34
C PRO A 36 -22.05 5.00 -6.18
N LEU A 37 -22.71 6.16 -6.22
CA LEU A 37 -22.65 7.17 -5.16
C LEU A 37 -21.25 7.81 -4.93
N VAL A 38 -20.33 7.69 -5.88
CA VAL A 38 -19.06 8.45 -5.86
C VAL A 38 -19.00 9.36 -7.08
N ASN A 39 -18.90 10.66 -6.84
CA ASN A 39 -18.82 11.68 -7.87
C ASN A 39 -17.46 12.39 -7.80
N ALA A 40 -16.55 12.05 -8.72
CA ALA A 40 -15.25 12.69 -8.83
C ALA A 40 -15.27 13.77 -9.92
N ARG A 41 -15.87 14.93 -9.61
CA ARG A 41 -16.06 16.04 -10.57
C ARG A 41 -15.06 17.17 -10.43
N ILE A 42 -14.13 17.09 -9.48
CA ILE A 42 -13.12 18.11 -9.27
C ILE A 42 -11.74 17.45 -9.37
N ALA A 43 -10.87 17.98 -10.22
CA ALA A 43 -9.47 17.58 -10.29
C ALA A 43 -8.56 18.80 -10.27
N VAL A 44 -7.47 18.67 -9.53
CA VAL A 44 -6.44 19.68 -9.37
C VAL A 44 -5.09 19.07 -9.72
N ASP A 45 -4.30 19.79 -10.50
CA ASP A 45 -2.91 19.45 -10.79
C ASP A 45 -2.10 20.74 -10.92
N VAL A 46 -0.81 20.66 -11.27
CA VAL A 46 0.09 21.80 -11.43
C VAL A 46 -0.46 22.89 -12.38
N THR A 47 -1.31 22.51 -13.34
CA THR A 47 -2.11 23.44 -14.14
C THR A 47 -3.52 22.89 -14.38
N ALA A 48 -4.48 23.78 -14.67
CA ALA A 48 -5.84 23.37 -15.01
C ALA A 48 -5.87 22.45 -16.24
N GLU A 49 -5.02 22.68 -17.25
CA GLU A 49 -4.93 21.83 -18.44
C GLU A 49 -4.46 20.42 -18.10
N ALA A 50 -3.53 20.26 -17.14
CA ALA A 50 -3.09 18.95 -16.70
C ALA A 50 -4.23 18.16 -16.05
N ALA A 51 -4.97 18.79 -15.15
CA ALA A 51 -6.18 18.21 -14.56
C ALA A 51 -7.26 17.90 -15.64
N GLY A 52 -7.43 18.80 -16.61
CA GLY A 52 -8.36 18.60 -17.74
C GLY A 52 -7.99 17.39 -18.61
N ARG A 53 -6.70 17.22 -18.92
CA ARG A 53 -6.21 16.04 -19.65
C ARG A 53 -6.47 14.74 -18.89
N ALA A 54 -6.39 14.75 -17.56
CA ALA A 54 -6.69 13.57 -16.75
C ALA A 54 -8.17 13.19 -16.83
N PHE A 55 -9.10 14.15 -16.79
CA PHE A 55 -10.51 13.89 -17.08
C PHE A 55 -10.71 13.30 -18.48
N SER A 56 -10.10 13.88 -19.52
CA SER A 56 -10.21 13.33 -20.87
C SER A 56 -9.68 11.89 -20.96
N ALA A 57 -8.54 11.60 -20.32
CA ALA A 57 -7.97 10.25 -20.26
C ALA A 57 -8.86 9.25 -19.50
N ALA A 58 -9.63 9.73 -18.51
CA ALA A 58 -10.65 8.95 -17.79
C ALA A 58 -11.96 8.76 -18.58
N GLY A 59 -12.05 9.34 -19.79
CA GLY A 59 -13.18 9.18 -20.71
C GLY A 59 -14.32 10.17 -20.51
N TYR A 60 -14.07 11.32 -19.87
CA TYR A 60 -15.01 12.43 -19.84
C TYR A 60 -14.94 13.22 -21.16
N ALA A 61 -16.09 13.68 -21.66
CA ALA A 61 -16.12 14.45 -22.90
C ALA A 61 -15.57 15.86 -22.68
N SER A 62 -14.80 16.38 -23.64
CA SER A 62 -14.16 17.70 -23.51
C SER A 62 -15.17 18.84 -23.29
N ALA A 63 -16.40 18.72 -23.79
CA ALA A 63 -17.46 19.69 -23.56
C ALA A 63 -17.90 19.76 -22.08
N ASP A 64 -17.78 18.65 -21.35
CA ASP A 64 -18.17 18.53 -19.95
C ASP A 64 -17.07 18.99 -18.99
N ILE A 65 -15.87 19.32 -19.49
CA ILE A 65 -14.71 19.72 -18.68
C ILE A 65 -14.53 21.23 -18.79
N ALA A 66 -14.48 21.93 -17.65
CA ALA A 66 -14.16 23.34 -17.56
C ALA A 66 -12.76 23.50 -16.94
N LEU A 67 -11.91 24.28 -17.62
CA LEU A 67 -10.65 24.76 -17.05
C LEU A 67 -10.97 26.02 -16.23
N CYS A 68 -10.57 26.04 -14.97
CA CYS A 68 -10.90 27.11 -14.05
C CYS A 68 -9.64 27.62 -13.35
N GLU A 69 -9.39 28.92 -13.47
CA GLU A 69 -8.27 29.60 -12.84
C GLU A 69 -8.71 30.37 -11.58
N THR A 70 -10.01 30.66 -11.46
CA THR A 70 -10.58 31.42 -10.34
C THR A 70 -11.70 30.68 -9.61
N PRO A 71 -11.94 30.97 -8.32
CA PRO A 71 -13.07 30.40 -7.58
C PRO A 71 -14.44 30.68 -8.20
N ALA A 72 -14.59 31.83 -8.88
CA ALA A 72 -15.83 32.20 -9.56
C ALA A 72 -16.09 31.30 -10.78
N GLU A 73 -15.07 31.03 -11.58
CA GLU A 73 -15.16 30.09 -12.72
C GLU A 73 -15.44 28.66 -12.23
N ALA A 74 -14.74 28.22 -11.20
CA ALA A 74 -14.95 26.91 -10.59
C ALA A 74 -16.39 26.73 -10.10
N ARG A 75 -16.94 27.76 -9.42
CA ARG A 75 -18.35 27.77 -8.99
C ARG A 75 -19.30 27.69 -10.18
N ALA A 76 -19.11 28.53 -11.20
CA ALA A 76 -19.98 28.55 -12.37
C ALA A 76 -19.98 27.20 -13.12
N ALA A 77 -18.81 26.57 -13.26
CA ALA A 77 -18.68 25.25 -13.86
C ALA A 77 -19.40 24.17 -13.03
N TRP A 78 -19.24 24.21 -11.71
CA TRP A 78 -19.91 23.28 -10.79
C TRP A 78 -21.44 23.35 -10.88
N GLU A 79 -22.02 24.55 -10.81
CA GLU A 79 -23.47 24.76 -10.89
C GLU A 79 -24.02 24.36 -12.27
N ALA A 80 -23.21 24.46 -13.32
CA ALA A 80 -23.52 23.97 -14.66
C ALA A 80 -23.40 22.44 -14.81
N GLY A 81 -23.04 21.71 -13.74
CA GLY A 81 -22.88 20.26 -13.75
C GLY A 81 -21.60 19.76 -14.44
N ARG A 82 -20.65 20.64 -14.76
CA ARG A 82 -19.40 20.31 -15.45
C ARG A 82 -18.34 19.77 -14.48
N CYS A 83 -17.39 19.02 -15.02
CA CYS A 83 -16.16 18.69 -14.32
C CYS A 83 -15.28 19.94 -14.20
N VAL A 84 -14.74 20.20 -13.02
CA VAL A 84 -13.91 21.36 -12.69
C VAL A 84 -12.46 20.93 -12.65
N ALA A 85 -11.67 21.43 -13.59
CA ALA A 85 -10.22 21.23 -13.64
C ALA A 85 -9.52 22.54 -13.25
N ALA A 86 -8.64 22.50 -12.26
CA ALA A 86 -7.95 23.70 -11.74
C ALA A 86 -6.45 23.46 -11.51
N GLY A 87 -5.67 24.54 -11.49
CA GLY A 87 -4.24 24.50 -11.20
C GLY A 87 -3.88 24.47 -9.70
N ARG A 88 -4.88 24.69 -8.83
CA ARG A 88 -4.67 24.91 -7.39
C ARG A 88 -5.88 24.51 -6.56
N LEU A 89 -5.65 23.98 -5.36
CA LEU A 89 -6.72 23.56 -4.46
C LEU A 89 -7.55 24.75 -3.94
N GLU A 90 -6.95 25.93 -3.73
CA GLU A 90 -7.68 27.11 -3.26
C GLU A 90 -8.75 27.59 -4.25
N THR A 91 -8.57 27.31 -5.53
CA THR A 91 -9.55 27.62 -6.59
C THR A 91 -10.85 26.84 -6.39
N VAL A 92 -10.80 25.65 -5.79
CA VAL A 92 -11.94 24.72 -5.73
C VAL A 92 -12.37 24.36 -4.31
N ILE A 93 -11.61 24.72 -3.27
CA ILE A 93 -11.86 24.30 -1.87
C ILE A 93 -13.26 24.67 -1.34
N ALA A 94 -13.83 25.77 -1.85
CA ALA A 94 -15.17 26.24 -1.48
C ALA A 94 -16.31 25.47 -2.17
N LEU A 95 -16.02 24.65 -3.21
CA LEU A 95 -17.01 23.79 -3.85
C LEU A 95 -17.55 22.75 -2.86
N PRO A 96 -18.79 22.26 -3.02
CA PRO A 96 -19.46 21.45 -2.01
C PRO A 96 -19.08 19.96 -2.13
N PHE A 97 -17.79 19.65 -2.00
CA PHE A 97 -17.28 18.28 -1.91
C PHE A 97 -17.05 17.85 -0.45
N GLN A 98 -17.04 16.55 -0.18
CA GLN A 98 -16.86 16.02 1.17
C GLN A 98 -15.47 15.42 1.39
N LEU A 99 -14.87 14.83 0.35
CA LEU A 99 -13.61 14.10 0.43
C LEU A 99 -12.56 14.66 -0.54
N LEU A 100 -11.39 15.04 0.00
CA LEU A 100 -10.18 15.28 -0.76
C LEU A 100 -9.43 13.96 -0.93
N ALA A 101 -9.17 13.53 -2.16
CA ALA A 101 -8.19 12.49 -2.48
C ALA A 101 -6.87 13.17 -2.85
N GLU A 102 -5.89 13.10 -1.96
CA GLU A 102 -4.57 13.73 -2.15
C GLU A 102 -3.59 12.67 -2.66
N ALA A 103 -3.16 12.80 -3.92
CA ALA A 103 -2.37 11.81 -4.65
C ALA A 103 -1.23 12.44 -5.46
N THR A 104 -0.61 13.50 -4.92
CA THR A 104 0.51 14.17 -5.61
C THR A 104 1.84 13.44 -5.48
N GLY A 105 2.02 12.63 -4.44
CA GLY A 105 3.32 12.03 -4.08
C GLY A 105 4.36 13.07 -3.63
N SER A 106 3.97 14.32 -3.40
CA SER A 106 4.86 15.40 -2.96
C SER A 106 4.62 15.69 -1.48
N PRO A 107 5.58 15.38 -0.57
CA PRO A 107 5.36 15.49 0.87
C PRO A 107 4.86 16.87 1.33
N GLU A 108 5.50 17.94 0.85
CA GLU A 108 5.15 19.30 1.22
C GLU A 108 3.80 19.74 0.64
N ALA A 109 3.54 19.43 -0.63
CA ALA A 109 2.27 19.79 -1.27
C ALA A 109 1.11 19.04 -0.62
N ALA A 110 1.25 17.73 -0.43
CA ALA A 110 0.28 16.87 0.24
C ALA A 110 -0.05 17.36 1.66
N THR A 111 0.97 17.75 2.43
CA THR A 111 0.78 18.33 3.77
C THR A 111 -0.04 19.62 3.69
N ARG A 112 0.28 20.54 2.76
CA ARG A 112 -0.47 21.79 2.58
C ARG A 112 -1.92 21.53 2.16
N HIS A 113 -2.14 20.60 1.24
CA HIS A 113 -3.47 20.22 0.77
C HIS A 113 -4.31 19.62 1.90
N ALA A 114 -3.73 18.72 2.70
CA ALA A 114 -4.41 18.10 3.83
C ALA A 114 -4.81 19.15 4.89
N LEU A 115 -3.91 20.08 5.24
CA LEU A 115 -4.21 21.16 6.18
C LEU A 115 -5.33 22.07 5.66
N LEU A 116 -5.28 22.47 4.39
CA LEU A 116 -6.32 23.29 3.77
C LEU A 116 -7.68 22.57 3.74
N ALA A 117 -7.69 21.27 3.45
CA ALA A 117 -8.89 20.43 3.49
C ALA A 117 -9.47 20.32 4.90
N ILE A 118 -8.63 20.08 5.92
CA ILE A 118 -9.06 19.98 7.31
C ILE A 118 -9.65 21.31 7.80
N GLU A 119 -9.01 22.44 7.49
CA GLU A 119 -9.53 23.78 7.83
C GLU A 119 -10.90 24.04 7.18
N ALA A 120 -11.07 23.59 5.93
CA ALA A 120 -12.34 23.63 5.21
C ALA A 120 -13.34 22.52 5.61
N ARG A 121 -13.03 21.74 6.65
CA ARG A 121 -13.83 20.59 7.14
C ARG A 121 -14.15 19.57 6.05
N ARG A 122 -13.14 19.21 5.26
CA ARG A 122 -13.19 18.09 4.29
C ARG A 122 -12.48 16.88 4.89
N HIS A 123 -13.02 15.69 4.64
CA HIS A 123 -12.29 14.46 4.87
C HIS A 123 -11.11 14.36 3.89
N VAL A 124 -10.07 13.61 4.26
CA VAL A 124 -8.88 13.42 3.41
C VAL A 124 -8.58 11.93 3.29
N ALA A 125 -8.59 11.44 2.06
CA ALA A 125 -7.92 10.22 1.67
C ALA A 125 -6.49 10.58 1.25
N LEU A 126 -5.51 10.29 2.10
CA LEU A 126 -4.12 10.65 1.90
C LEU A 126 -3.40 9.49 1.19
N VAL A 127 -3.30 9.57 -0.13
CA VAL A 127 -2.61 8.58 -0.97
C VAL A 127 -1.10 8.81 -0.96
N SER A 128 -0.66 10.06 -0.76
CA SER A 128 0.76 10.42 -0.66
C SER A 128 1.38 9.91 0.64
N LYS A 129 1.74 8.62 0.64
CA LYS A 129 2.40 7.89 1.73
C LYS A 129 3.65 8.60 2.27
N GLU A 130 4.37 9.33 1.44
CA GLU A 130 5.57 10.07 1.83
C GLU A 130 5.27 11.20 2.81
N ALA A 131 4.11 11.85 2.68
CA ALA A 131 3.65 12.84 3.65
C ALA A 131 3.15 12.15 4.93
N ASP A 132 2.33 11.11 4.78
CA ASP A 132 1.72 10.39 5.89
C ASP A 132 2.79 9.75 6.80
N SER A 133 3.88 9.23 6.22
CA SER A 133 4.99 8.62 6.98
C SER A 133 5.73 9.62 7.88
N VAL A 134 5.66 10.92 7.58
CA VAL A 134 6.39 11.97 8.33
C VAL A 134 5.45 12.75 9.25
N VAL A 135 4.31 13.21 8.74
CA VAL A 135 3.40 14.12 9.45
C VAL A 135 2.01 13.53 9.69
N GLY A 136 1.76 12.30 9.25
CA GLY A 136 0.48 11.58 9.37
C GLY A 136 -0.16 11.64 10.75
N PRO A 137 0.53 11.24 11.84
CA PRO A 137 -0.02 11.29 13.19
C PRO A 137 -0.48 12.69 13.62
N GLY A 138 0.25 13.73 13.21
CA GLY A 138 -0.10 15.13 13.47
C GLY A 138 -1.32 15.57 12.66
N ILE A 139 -1.35 15.27 11.37
CA ILE A 139 -2.49 15.55 10.49
C ILE A 139 -3.76 14.84 11.00
N ALA A 140 -3.65 13.57 11.40
CA ALA A 140 -4.76 12.80 11.95
C ALA A 140 -5.29 13.40 13.27
N ARG A 141 -4.42 13.97 14.10
CA ARG A 141 -4.85 14.71 15.30
C ARG A 141 -5.67 15.95 14.92
N LEU A 142 -5.14 16.78 14.03
CA LEU A 142 -5.81 18.01 13.59
C LEU A 142 -7.18 17.70 12.94
N ALA A 143 -7.26 16.63 12.15
CA ALA A 143 -8.51 16.18 11.55
C ALA A 143 -9.55 15.79 12.60
N ARG A 144 -9.16 15.02 13.62
CA ARG A 144 -10.05 14.65 14.73
C ARG A 144 -10.55 15.89 15.48
N ASP A 145 -9.68 16.85 15.76
CA ASP A 145 -10.05 18.10 16.46
C ASP A 145 -11.02 18.95 15.61
N ALA A 146 -10.92 18.89 14.28
CA ALA A 146 -11.83 19.54 13.35
C ALA A 146 -13.12 18.74 13.05
N GLY A 147 -13.25 17.51 13.57
CA GLY A 147 -14.40 16.63 13.35
C GLY A 147 -14.42 15.94 11.98
N VAL A 148 -13.27 15.83 11.31
CA VAL A 148 -13.11 15.14 10.02
C VAL A 148 -12.16 13.96 10.13
N VAL A 149 -12.05 13.20 9.04
CA VAL A 149 -11.24 11.97 8.98
C VAL A 149 -10.10 12.19 8.00
N VAL A 150 -8.90 11.79 8.40
CA VAL A 150 -7.76 11.55 7.50
C VAL A 150 -7.47 10.06 7.55
N THR A 151 -7.34 9.43 6.39
CA THR A 151 -7.12 7.99 6.28
C THR A 151 -6.21 7.67 5.09
N PRO A 152 -5.38 6.62 5.16
CA PRO A 152 -4.84 6.00 3.96
C PRO A 152 -5.99 5.46 3.09
N VAL A 153 -5.68 5.17 1.83
CA VAL A 153 -6.66 4.59 0.90
C VAL A 153 -6.69 3.07 0.98
N ASP A 154 -7.91 2.53 0.95
CA ASP A 154 -8.11 1.09 0.85
C ASP A 154 -7.65 0.56 -0.52
N GLY A 155 -7.05 -0.63 -0.51
CA GLY A 155 -6.41 -1.25 -1.67
C GLY A 155 -4.92 -0.97 -1.85
N ASP A 156 -4.36 0.02 -1.13
CA ASP A 156 -2.90 0.15 -1.01
C ASP A 156 -2.36 -0.68 0.15
N GLN A 157 -1.08 -1.05 0.09
CA GLN A 157 -0.43 -1.97 1.01
C GLN A 157 -0.57 -1.59 2.48
N PRO A 158 -0.39 -0.32 2.91
CA PRO A 158 -0.59 0.05 4.31
C PRO A 158 -2.00 -0.27 4.82
N SER A 159 -3.04 0.08 4.05
CA SER A 159 -4.42 -0.15 4.46
C SER A 159 -4.75 -1.64 4.50
N LEU A 160 -4.30 -2.41 3.50
CA LEU A 160 -4.48 -3.85 3.47
C LEU A 160 -3.81 -4.53 4.67
N LEU A 161 -2.58 -4.13 5.01
CA LEU A 161 -1.86 -4.71 6.13
C LEU A 161 -2.47 -4.31 7.48
N ILE A 162 -2.90 -3.05 7.63
CA ILE A 162 -3.63 -2.58 8.81
C ILE A 162 -4.92 -3.40 8.99
N GLY A 163 -5.66 -3.63 7.92
CA GLY A 163 -6.87 -4.46 7.92
C GLY A 163 -6.58 -5.91 8.33
N LEU A 164 -5.57 -6.54 7.73
CA LEU A 164 -5.19 -7.92 8.03
C LEU A 164 -4.72 -8.11 9.48
N ALA A 165 -3.82 -7.24 9.95
CA ALA A 165 -3.28 -7.32 11.30
C ALA A 165 -4.33 -7.01 12.37
N SER A 166 -5.14 -5.96 12.19
CA SER A 166 -6.21 -5.63 13.15
C SER A 166 -7.28 -6.72 13.22
N TRP A 167 -7.61 -7.35 12.09
CA TRP A 167 -8.49 -8.53 12.08
C TRP A 167 -7.90 -9.69 12.89
N ALA A 168 -6.61 -9.98 12.71
CA ALA A 168 -5.94 -11.05 13.46
C ALA A 168 -5.91 -10.77 14.97
N GLU A 169 -5.64 -9.53 15.38
CA GLU A 169 -5.69 -9.12 16.78
C GLU A 169 -7.11 -9.26 17.37
N VAL A 170 -8.16 -8.92 16.61
CA VAL A 170 -9.55 -9.13 17.03
C VAL A 170 -9.89 -10.61 17.24
N LEU A 171 -9.25 -11.52 16.49
CA LEU A 171 -9.37 -12.96 16.69
C LEU A 171 -8.51 -13.50 17.84
N GLY A 172 -7.68 -12.66 18.46
CA GLY A 172 -6.76 -13.07 19.54
C GLY A 172 -5.48 -13.74 19.05
N LEU A 173 -5.14 -13.64 17.76
CA LEU A 173 -3.87 -14.14 17.23
C LEU A 173 -2.73 -13.23 17.64
N GLU A 174 -1.64 -13.80 18.16
CA GLU A 174 -0.45 -13.05 18.54
C GLU A 174 0.47 -12.83 17.33
N ILE A 175 0.63 -11.56 16.93
CA ILE A 175 1.44 -11.17 15.78
C ILE A 175 2.93 -11.14 16.16
N VAL A 176 3.72 -11.99 15.50
CA VAL A 176 5.18 -11.95 15.53
C VAL A 176 5.69 -10.85 14.60
N ALA A 177 5.26 -10.88 13.34
CA ALA A 177 5.69 -9.94 12.31
C ALA A 177 4.54 -9.57 11.37
N ALA A 178 4.62 -8.39 10.75
CA ALA A 178 3.71 -7.89 9.75
C ALA A 178 4.50 -7.23 8.62
N GLY A 179 4.12 -7.44 7.37
CA GLY A 179 4.88 -6.91 6.26
C GLY A 179 4.18 -6.95 4.92
N LYS A 180 4.93 -6.55 3.89
CA LYS A 180 4.53 -6.62 2.48
C LYS A 180 5.62 -7.26 1.64
N SER A 181 5.28 -7.69 0.44
CA SER A 181 6.31 -7.84 -0.60
C SER A 181 6.77 -6.46 -1.04
N SER A 182 8.08 -6.27 -1.16
CA SER A 182 8.69 -5.09 -1.79
C SER A 182 8.10 -4.81 -3.19
N GLU A 183 8.28 -3.59 -3.68
CA GLU A 183 7.63 -3.04 -4.88
C GLU A 183 7.63 -3.97 -6.12
N TYR A 184 8.70 -4.73 -6.33
CA TYR A 184 8.89 -5.54 -7.52
C TYR A 184 9.39 -6.94 -7.21
N ASP A 185 8.82 -7.93 -7.90
CA ASP A 185 9.30 -9.32 -7.87
C ASP A 185 10.67 -9.45 -8.55
N PHE A 186 11.49 -10.36 -8.03
CA PHE A 186 12.63 -10.93 -8.75
C PHE A 186 12.19 -12.17 -9.51
N LEU A 187 12.11 -12.06 -10.84
CA LEU A 187 11.80 -13.18 -11.73
C LEU A 187 13.10 -13.89 -12.09
N PHE A 188 13.30 -15.10 -11.58
CA PHE A 188 14.47 -15.91 -11.90
C PHE A 188 14.15 -16.92 -13.01
N ASP A 189 15.04 -16.99 -13.99
CA ASP A 189 15.09 -18.05 -15.00
C ASP A 189 16.27 -18.99 -14.69
N PRO A 190 16.01 -20.20 -14.14
CA PRO A 190 17.06 -21.16 -13.82
C PRO A 190 17.82 -21.68 -15.04
N ALA A 191 17.22 -21.67 -16.25
CA ALA A 191 17.85 -22.21 -17.44
C ALA A 191 18.95 -21.27 -17.96
N SER A 192 18.71 -19.96 -17.92
CA SER A 192 19.70 -18.95 -18.33
C SER A 192 20.54 -18.40 -17.16
N GLY A 193 20.09 -18.60 -15.92
CA GLY A 193 20.68 -17.95 -14.75
C GLY A 193 20.40 -16.44 -14.72
N THR A 194 19.34 -15.97 -15.37
CA THR A 194 18.99 -14.55 -15.46
C THR A 194 17.95 -14.19 -14.42
N VAL A 195 18.08 -13.01 -13.82
CA VAL A 195 17.04 -12.39 -12.99
C VAL A 195 16.51 -11.16 -13.68
N THR A 196 15.18 -10.99 -13.71
CA THR A 196 14.51 -9.78 -14.19
C THR A 196 13.73 -9.13 -13.06
N CYS A 197 13.90 -7.83 -12.87
CA CYS A 197 13.16 -7.01 -11.90
C CYS A 197 12.87 -5.64 -12.52
N ASN A 198 11.61 -5.22 -12.48
CA ASN A 198 11.15 -3.93 -13.02
C ASN A 198 11.64 -3.63 -14.45
N GLY A 199 11.58 -4.62 -15.34
CA GLY A 199 12.02 -4.49 -16.73
C GLY A 199 13.54 -4.49 -16.97
N VAL A 200 14.34 -4.63 -15.90
CA VAL A 200 15.81 -4.74 -15.98
C VAL A 200 16.22 -6.18 -15.74
N SER A 201 17.09 -6.72 -16.60
CA SER A 201 17.60 -8.10 -16.50
C SER A 201 19.10 -8.12 -16.24
N ALA A 202 19.55 -9.06 -15.40
CA ALA A 202 20.96 -9.30 -15.10
C ALA A 202 21.28 -10.80 -15.01
N ALA A 203 22.45 -11.20 -15.52
CA ALA A 203 22.93 -12.58 -15.38
C ALA A 203 23.48 -12.80 -13.97
N LEU A 204 22.82 -13.67 -13.20
CA LEU A 204 23.14 -14.03 -11.82
C LEU A 204 23.07 -15.57 -11.65
N PRO A 205 23.90 -16.35 -12.38
CA PRO A 205 23.81 -17.81 -12.38
C PRO A 205 24.08 -18.43 -11.00
N ASP A 206 24.84 -17.77 -10.14
CA ASP A 206 25.09 -18.17 -8.75
C ASP A 206 23.79 -18.32 -7.94
N LEU A 207 22.71 -17.62 -8.32
CA LEU A 207 21.42 -17.72 -7.64
C LEU A 207 20.81 -19.12 -7.75
N ALA A 208 21.17 -19.90 -8.78
CA ALA A 208 20.71 -21.27 -8.94
C ALA A 208 21.09 -22.17 -7.74
N GLN A 209 22.24 -21.90 -7.10
CA GLN A 209 22.72 -22.64 -5.93
C GLN A 209 21.84 -22.39 -4.69
N HIS A 210 21.09 -21.30 -4.69
CA HIS A 210 20.23 -20.86 -3.60
C HIS A 210 18.75 -20.80 -4.04
N TRP A 211 18.41 -21.35 -5.19
CA TRP A 211 17.07 -21.24 -5.77
C TRP A 211 16.01 -21.95 -4.93
N LEU A 212 16.25 -23.22 -4.58
CA LEU A 212 15.43 -23.95 -3.63
C LEU A 212 15.91 -23.61 -2.23
N GLY A 213 14.98 -23.27 -1.32
CA GLY A 213 15.24 -23.34 0.11
C GLY A 213 15.53 -24.80 0.42
N GLY A 214 16.79 -25.12 0.68
CA GLY A 214 17.21 -26.49 0.94
C GLY A 214 16.73 -26.94 2.31
N ASP A 215 17.66 -26.96 3.27
CA ASP A 215 17.35 -27.18 4.67
C ASP A 215 16.54 -25.99 5.23
N PRO A 216 15.34 -26.22 5.77
CA PRO A 216 14.55 -25.18 6.42
C PRO A 216 15.26 -24.46 7.57
N GLU A 217 16.13 -25.16 8.30
CA GLU A 217 16.95 -24.55 9.35
C GLU A 217 17.95 -23.54 8.77
N ALA A 218 18.19 -23.60 7.46
CA ALA A 218 19.03 -22.67 6.72
C ALA A 218 18.24 -21.57 6.00
N ALA A 219 16.95 -21.35 6.29
CA ALA A 219 16.13 -20.33 5.63
C ALA A 219 16.79 -18.93 5.68
N VAL A 220 17.21 -18.49 6.87
CA VAL A 220 17.89 -17.21 7.09
C VAL A 220 19.21 -17.12 6.31
N ALA A 221 20.03 -18.18 6.35
CA ALA A 221 21.31 -18.23 5.65
C ALA A 221 21.13 -18.20 4.12
N THR A 222 20.13 -18.93 3.62
CA THR A 222 19.73 -18.97 2.21
C THR A 222 19.29 -17.59 1.74
N ALA A 223 18.42 -16.91 2.50
CA ALA A 223 17.97 -15.56 2.19
C ALA A 223 19.14 -14.56 2.16
N ALA A 224 20.09 -14.66 3.11
CA ALA A 224 21.30 -13.84 3.12
C ALA A 224 22.18 -14.09 1.88
N ALA A 225 22.35 -15.35 1.47
CA ALA A 225 23.09 -15.70 0.26
C ALA A 225 22.42 -15.16 -1.01
N ARG A 226 21.08 -15.27 -1.11
CA ARG A 226 20.29 -14.66 -2.20
C ARG A 226 20.47 -13.15 -2.23
N ALA A 227 20.42 -12.48 -1.08
CA ALA A 227 20.65 -11.03 -0.99
C ALA A 227 22.03 -10.63 -1.49
N ALA A 228 23.08 -11.39 -1.13
CA ALA A 228 24.45 -11.14 -1.59
C ALA A 228 24.61 -11.31 -3.12
N VAL A 229 23.82 -12.18 -3.76
CA VAL A 229 23.81 -12.36 -5.22
C VAL A 229 22.99 -11.27 -5.90
N LEU A 230 21.74 -11.07 -5.49
CA LEU A 230 20.82 -10.09 -6.08
C LEU A 230 21.34 -8.65 -5.92
N GLY A 231 21.94 -8.33 -4.77
CA GLY A 231 22.51 -7.02 -4.46
C GLY A 231 23.67 -6.59 -5.36
N ARG A 232 24.24 -7.50 -6.17
CA ARG A 232 25.25 -7.16 -7.18
C ARG A 232 24.67 -6.39 -8.36
N ALA A 233 23.38 -6.52 -8.61
CA ALA A 233 22.71 -5.93 -9.77
C ALA A 233 21.49 -5.07 -9.42
N PHE A 234 20.85 -5.31 -8.26
CA PHE A 234 19.59 -4.65 -7.90
C PHE A 234 19.65 -4.03 -6.51
N PRO A 235 19.04 -2.85 -6.31
CA PRO A 235 18.83 -2.31 -4.97
C PRO A 235 17.87 -3.22 -4.21
N LEU A 236 18.22 -3.52 -2.95
CA LEU A 236 17.37 -4.33 -2.06
C LEU A 236 16.60 -3.46 -1.06
N ARG A 237 16.51 -2.16 -1.30
CA ARG A 237 15.83 -1.20 -0.44
C ARG A 237 15.11 -0.17 -1.31
N ALA A 238 13.83 0.04 -1.03
CA ALA A 238 13.02 1.03 -1.72
C ALA A 238 12.46 2.05 -0.71
N VAL A 239 12.46 3.32 -1.08
CA VAL A 239 11.86 4.39 -0.25
C VAL A 239 10.36 4.15 0.00
N PRO A 240 9.55 3.70 -0.99
CA PRO A 240 8.16 3.31 -0.76
C PRO A 240 7.96 2.34 0.40
N ASP A 241 8.80 1.30 0.52
CA ASP A 241 8.70 0.31 1.61
C ASP A 241 8.81 0.99 2.99
N LEU A 242 9.78 1.90 3.15
CA LEU A 242 9.98 2.62 4.41
C LEU A 242 8.80 3.52 4.73
N CYS A 243 8.27 4.24 3.75
CA CYS A 243 7.10 5.08 3.94
C CYS A 243 5.90 4.25 4.39
N GLU A 244 5.53 3.23 3.62
CA GLU A 244 4.35 2.40 3.87
C GLU A 244 4.40 1.66 5.19
N MET A 245 5.54 1.04 5.50
CA MET A 245 5.68 0.32 6.77
C MET A 245 5.67 1.28 7.96
N THR A 246 6.08 2.54 7.79
CA THR A 246 5.93 3.59 8.82
C THR A 246 4.45 3.93 9.07
N LEU A 247 3.61 3.98 8.03
CA LEU A 247 2.16 4.18 8.20
C LEU A 247 1.57 3.05 9.05
N VAL A 248 1.94 1.80 8.73
CA VAL A 248 1.48 0.61 9.46
C VAL A 248 1.95 0.63 10.92
N ALA A 249 3.23 0.94 11.15
CA ALA A 249 3.78 1.08 12.50
C ALA A 249 3.01 2.13 13.32
N ASN A 250 2.77 3.31 12.74
CA ASN A 250 2.02 4.39 13.37
C ASN A 250 0.57 4.00 13.69
N ALA A 251 -0.05 3.18 12.85
CA ALA A 251 -1.44 2.77 13.01
C ALA A 251 -1.64 1.64 14.04
N LEU A 252 -0.66 0.73 14.18
CA LEU A 252 -0.79 -0.51 14.95
C LEU A 252 0.18 -0.63 16.14
N ASP A 253 1.01 0.38 16.42
CA ASP A 253 2.07 0.30 17.43
C ASP A 253 2.99 -0.92 17.21
N LEU A 254 3.39 -1.12 15.95
CA LEU A 254 4.40 -2.09 15.55
C LEU A 254 5.75 -1.41 15.39
N ARG A 255 6.85 -2.18 15.45
CA ARG A 255 8.21 -1.62 15.41
C ARG A 255 9.08 -2.32 14.39
N ALA A 256 9.89 -1.54 13.67
CA ALA A 256 10.95 -2.12 12.86
C ALA A 256 11.97 -2.83 13.74
N ASP A 257 12.36 -4.03 13.35
CA ASP A 257 13.42 -4.77 14.05
C ASP A 257 14.79 -4.12 13.85
N ARG A 258 14.97 -3.52 12.66
CA ARG A 258 16.11 -2.70 12.27
C ARG A 258 15.63 -1.51 11.46
N ALA A 259 16.34 -0.38 11.54
CA ALA A 259 15.97 0.84 10.82
C ALA A 259 15.94 0.68 9.29
N ASP A 260 16.72 -0.26 8.76
CA ASP A 260 16.85 -0.55 7.33
C ASP A 260 16.02 -1.76 6.87
N PHE A 261 15.24 -2.38 7.76
CA PHE A 261 14.59 -3.68 7.58
C PHE A 261 15.58 -4.82 7.28
N HIS A 262 15.17 -6.05 7.59
CA HIS A 262 15.91 -7.23 7.13
C HIS A 262 15.76 -7.38 5.60
N ALA A 263 14.54 -7.21 5.09
CA ALA A 263 14.17 -7.29 3.68
C ALA A 263 14.82 -8.49 2.94
N PRO A 264 14.59 -9.72 3.42
CA PRO A 264 15.15 -10.92 2.81
C PRO A 264 14.55 -11.18 1.41
N PRO A 265 15.36 -11.55 0.41
CA PRO A 265 14.85 -12.20 -0.79
C PRO A 265 14.40 -13.62 -0.48
N ALA A 266 13.13 -13.91 -0.74
CA ALA A 266 12.48 -15.14 -0.30
C ALA A 266 11.34 -15.56 -1.24
N ARG A 267 11.01 -16.84 -1.17
CA ARG A 267 9.81 -17.43 -1.75
C ARG A 267 8.73 -17.50 -0.68
N VAL A 268 7.46 -17.48 -1.08
CA VAL A 268 6.31 -17.46 -0.16
C VAL A 268 6.34 -18.57 0.91
N PRO A 269 6.70 -19.84 0.61
CA PRO A 269 6.72 -20.90 1.62
C PRO A 269 7.74 -20.68 2.74
N GLU A 270 8.74 -19.82 2.57
CA GLU A 270 9.83 -19.59 3.52
C GLU A 270 9.48 -18.50 4.55
N LEU A 271 8.39 -17.75 4.35
CA LEU A 271 8.11 -16.54 5.11
C LEU A 271 7.73 -16.82 6.57
N ALA A 272 7.05 -17.93 6.86
CA ALA A 272 6.72 -18.29 8.24
C ALA A 272 7.96 -18.61 9.09
N ASP A 273 9.00 -19.20 8.50
CA ASP A 273 10.30 -19.43 9.14
C ASP A 273 11.12 -18.14 9.24
N LEU A 274 11.26 -17.41 8.14
CA LEU A 274 12.08 -16.20 8.08
C LEU A 274 11.62 -15.14 9.07
N PHE A 275 10.31 -14.95 9.22
CA PHE A 275 9.74 -13.96 10.11
C PHE A 275 9.33 -14.53 11.48
N ALA A 276 9.78 -15.74 11.83
CA ALA A 276 9.70 -16.26 13.19
C ALA A 276 10.67 -15.52 14.15
N PRO A 277 10.52 -15.68 15.47
CA PRO A 277 11.49 -15.17 16.43
C PRO A 277 12.87 -15.82 16.23
N ALA A 278 13.94 -15.07 16.52
CA ALA A 278 15.31 -15.57 16.42
C ALA A 278 15.60 -16.77 17.34
N SER A 279 14.87 -16.89 18.46
CA SER A 279 14.91 -18.08 19.33
C SER A 279 14.37 -19.36 18.67
N GLN A 280 13.67 -19.22 17.53
CA GLN A 280 13.15 -20.32 16.72
C GLN A 280 13.84 -20.41 15.35
N GLY A 281 14.98 -19.71 15.17
CA GLY A 281 15.75 -19.72 13.91
C GLY A 281 15.34 -18.67 12.87
N GLY A 282 14.36 -17.80 13.18
CA GLY A 282 13.95 -16.71 12.29
C GLY A 282 14.78 -15.42 12.45
N LEU A 283 14.34 -14.34 11.79
CA LEU A 283 15.02 -13.04 11.78
C LEU A 283 14.61 -12.12 12.93
N MET A 284 13.40 -12.29 13.48
CA MET A 284 12.80 -11.28 14.35
C MET A 284 13.38 -11.31 15.76
N SER A 285 13.85 -10.18 16.29
CA SER A 285 14.33 -10.10 17.69
C SER A 285 13.21 -10.29 18.74
N GLY A 286 11.94 -10.23 18.33
CA GLY A 286 10.77 -10.40 19.18
C GLY A 286 9.46 -10.29 18.39
N HIS A 287 8.35 -10.10 19.10
CA HIS A 287 7.01 -9.99 18.49
C HIS A 287 6.67 -8.56 18.09
N ARG A 288 5.55 -8.36 17.39
CA ARG A 288 5.07 -7.05 16.91
C ARG A 288 6.10 -6.31 16.06
N ARG A 289 6.77 -7.04 15.15
CA ARG A 289 7.75 -6.48 14.22
C ARG A 289 7.13 -6.12 12.89
N ILE A 290 7.72 -5.13 12.23
CA ILE A 290 7.45 -4.83 10.82
C ILE A 290 8.70 -5.02 9.97
N ASP A 291 8.49 -5.53 8.76
CA ASP A 291 9.53 -5.71 7.76
C ASP A 291 8.91 -5.85 6.35
N VAL A 292 9.74 -6.05 5.34
CA VAL A 292 9.32 -6.39 3.97
C VAL A 292 10.07 -7.63 3.50
N PHE A 293 9.69 -8.22 2.37
CA PHE A 293 10.52 -9.23 1.72
C PHE A 293 10.59 -8.98 0.22
N HIS A 294 11.67 -9.39 -0.44
CA HIS A 294 11.74 -9.36 -1.90
C HIS A 294 11.26 -10.69 -2.45
N HIS A 295 10.15 -10.67 -3.19
CA HIS A 295 9.57 -11.90 -3.68
C HIS A 295 10.37 -12.46 -4.85
N LEU A 296 11.04 -13.57 -4.60
CA LEU A 296 11.80 -14.32 -5.59
C LEU A 296 10.92 -15.44 -6.15
N ARG A 297 10.70 -15.47 -7.47
CA ARG A 297 9.81 -16.45 -8.10
C ARG A 297 10.21 -16.79 -9.53
N LEU A 298 9.68 -17.89 -10.07
CA LEU A 298 9.67 -18.18 -11.51
C LEU A 298 8.58 -17.40 -12.20
N ALA A 299 8.69 -17.19 -13.51
CA ALA A 299 7.69 -16.45 -14.30
C ALA A 299 6.28 -17.06 -14.22
N GLU A 300 6.19 -18.38 -14.10
CA GLU A 300 4.95 -19.17 -14.07
C GLU A 300 4.28 -19.19 -12.69
N GLU A 301 5.01 -18.81 -11.63
CA GLU A 301 4.46 -18.74 -10.28
C GLU A 301 3.58 -17.49 -10.11
N ALA A 302 2.65 -17.52 -9.17
CA ALA A 302 1.87 -16.32 -8.86
C ALA A 302 2.81 -15.24 -8.28
N SER A 303 2.61 -13.99 -8.69
CA SER A 303 3.19 -12.84 -7.98
C SER A 303 2.53 -12.69 -6.61
N PHE A 304 3.25 -12.10 -5.66
CA PHE A 304 2.61 -11.60 -4.44
C PHE A 304 1.76 -10.36 -4.74
N ALA A 305 1.92 -9.76 -5.93
CA ALA A 305 1.14 -8.65 -6.46
C ALA A 305 1.13 -7.39 -5.57
N GLY A 306 2.25 -7.15 -4.86
CA GLY A 306 2.28 -6.12 -3.83
C GLY A 306 1.38 -6.47 -2.63
N GLY A 307 1.13 -7.75 -2.37
CA GLY A 307 0.31 -8.21 -1.25
C GLY A 307 0.96 -7.96 0.10
N VAL A 308 0.23 -8.34 1.14
CA VAL A 308 0.61 -8.14 2.55
C VAL A 308 0.54 -9.45 3.31
N PHE A 309 1.33 -9.56 4.38
CA PHE A 309 1.35 -10.75 5.22
C PHE A 309 1.48 -10.39 6.70
N ILE A 310 1.02 -11.30 7.54
CA ILE A 310 1.36 -11.36 8.96
C ILE A 310 1.88 -12.76 9.28
N VAL A 311 2.80 -12.83 10.23
CA VAL A 311 3.23 -14.08 10.87
C VAL A 311 2.73 -14.06 12.30
N VAL A 312 2.00 -15.11 12.66
CA VAL A 312 1.38 -15.28 13.99
C VAL A 312 1.95 -16.50 14.70
N THR A 313 1.87 -16.54 16.03
CA THR A 313 2.27 -17.71 16.81
C THR A 313 1.26 -18.85 16.68
N CYS A 314 1.74 -20.09 16.73
CA CYS A 314 0.91 -21.28 16.78
C CYS A 314 0.83 -21.85 18.21
N ASP A 315 -0.20 -21.47 18.95
CA ASP A 315 -0.40 -21.83 20.37
C ASP A 315 -1.16 -23.15 20.59
N ASN A 316 -1.94 -23.60 19.60
CA ASN A 316 -2.69 -24.86 19.64
C ASN A 316 -2.31 -25.80 18.47
N ALA A 317 -1.49 -26.82 18.76
CA ALA A 317 -0.97 -27.74 17.75
C ALA A 317 -2.08 -28.42 16.91
N GLU A 318 -3.16 -28.92 17.52
CA GLU A 318 -4.26 -29.58 16.80
C GLU A 318 -4.92 -28.67 15.76
N THR A 319 -5.16 -27.40 16.11
CA THR A 319 -5.74 -26.41 15.19
C THR A 319 -4.77 -26.10 14.06
N TRP A 320 -3.50 -25.89 14.37
CA TRP A 320 -2.50 -25.51 13.37
C TRP A 320 -2.11 -26.67 12.45
N ASP A 321 -2.11 -27.91 12.94
CA ASP A 321 -1.99 -29.12 12.12
C ASP A 321 -3.15 -29.24 11.12
N MET A 322 -4.38 -28.95 11.56
CA MET A 322 -5.55 -28.92 10.68
C MET A 322 -5.40 -27.84 9.59
N LEU A 323 -4.91 -26.65 9.95
CA LEU A 323 -4.70 -25.55 9.01
C LEU A 323 -3.54 -25.85 8.04
N ALA A 324 -2.46 -26.47 8.51
CA ALA A 324 -1.38 -26.95 7.66
C ALA A 324 -1.90 -27.95 6.61
N GLY A 325 -2.79 -28.87 7.01
CA GLY A 325 -3.46 -29.81 6.09
C GLY A 325 -4.34 -29.13 5.02
N LYS A 326 -4.72 -27.86 5.21
CA LYS A 326 -5.44 -27.04 4.21
C LYS A 326 -4.50 -26.19 3.34
N GLY A 327 -3.18 -26.30 3.54
CA GLY A 327 -2.16 -25.58 2.78
C GLY A 327 -1.75 -24.23 3.38
N HIS A 328 -2.08 -23.93 4.63
CA HIS A 328 -1.51 -22.76 5.31
C HIS A 328 0.02 -22.93 5.44
N VAL A 329 0.74 -21.82 5.25
CA VAL A 329 2.21 -21.79 5.36
C VAL A 329 2.56 -21.71 6.85
N LEU A 330 3.07 -22.80 7.40
CA LEU A 330 3.62 -22.87 8.76
C LEU A 330 5.14 -22.87 8.70
N SER A 331 5.78 -22.39 9.77
CA SER A 331 7.20 -22.64 9.98
C SER A 331 7.44 -24.13 10.20
N HIS A 332 8.66 -24.57 9.93
CA HIS A 332 9.04 -25.96 10.07
C HIS A 332 9.05 -26.42 11.53
N SER A 333 9.24 -25.50 12.48
CA SER A 333 9.07 -25.78 13.91
C SER A 333 7.60 -25.96 14.31
N GLY A 334 6.65 -25.58 13.45
CA GLY A 334 5.23 -25.49 13.76
C GLY A 334 4.88 -24.37 14.72
N GLY A 335 5.83 -23.52 15.12
CA GLY A 335 5.66 -22.47 16.12
C GLY A 335 5.06 -21.17 15.59
N THR A 336 5.06 -20.98 14.28
CA THR A 336 4.50 -19.79 13.61
C THR A 336 3.80 -20.16 12.30
N ALA A 337 2.87 -19.29 11.87
CA ALA A 337 2.17 -19.43 10.60
C ALA A 337 2.03 -18.09 9.90
N MET A 338 2.07 -18.10 8.58
CA MET A 338 1.83 -16.92 7.76
C MET A 338 0.38 -16.88 7.28
N LEU A 339 -0.25 -15.71 7.43
CA LEU A 339 -1.52 -15.34 6.82
C LEU A 339 -1.25 -14.19 5.84
N TYR A 340 -1.78 -14.25 4.63
CA TYR A 340 -1.48 -13.29 3.58
C TYR A 340 -2.68 -13.00 2.67
N LEU A 341 -2.65 -11.84 2.03
CA LEU A 341 -3.65 -11.33 1.08
C LEU A 341 -2.95 -10.72 -0.13
#